data_AF-A0A345YNT9-F1
#
_entry.id   AF-A0A345YNT9-F1
#
_cell.length_a   1.000
_cell.length_b   1.000
_cell.length_c   1.000
_cell.angle_alpha   90.00
_cell.angle_beta   90.00
_cell.angle_gamma   90.00
#
_symmetry.space_group_name_H-M   'P 1'
#
loop_
_entity.id
_entity.type
_entity.pdbx_description
1 polymer ?
#
loop_
_entity_poly.entity_id
_entity_poly.type
_entity_poly.pdbx_seq_one_letter_code
_entity_poly.pdbx_strand_id
1 'polypeptide(L)'
;MTWGTGRGAPLRWVGPEADDTMEDIMKKGMNPEAVDQMATAMTESGETVRNLFEQTASRVEGFDWTGEDRDRYVSEFRDGLGALTEQVVSRAGELAERARANAQAQRGASS
;
A
#
# COMPACT_ATOMS: atom_id res chain seq x y z
N MET A 1 -55.37 -3.25 -18.21
CA MET A 1 -55.23 -2.79 -16.82
C MET A 1 -53.96 -3.39 -16.23
N THR A 2 -52.90 -2.57 -16.11
CA THR A 2 -51.95 -2.39 -14.97
C THR A 2 -52.01 -3.39 -13.80
N TRP A 3 -50.96 -3.86 -13.10
CA TRP A 3 -49.48 -3.75 -13.01
C TRP A 3 -49.01 -4.93 -12.09
N GLY A 4 -47.75 -5.37 -12.12
CA GLY A 4 -47.21 -6.27 -11.06
C GLY A 4 -45.77 -6.78 -11.28
N THR A 5 -44.83 -6.15 -10.61
CA THR A 5 -43.36 -6.20 -10.67
C THR A 5 -42.67 -7.49 -10.18
N GLY A 6 -41.51 -7.81 -10.79
CA GLY A 6 -40.30 -8.37 -10.17
C GLY A 6 -40.33 -9.77 -9.55
N ARG A 7 -39.69 -10.75 -10.19
CA ARG A 7 -39.24 -11.99 -9.52
C ARG A 7 -37.72 -12.11 -9.61
N GLY A 8 -37.07 -11.97 -8.46
CA GLY A 8 -35.63 -12.09 -8.28
C GLY A 8 -35.11 -13.48 -8.67
N ALA A 9 -33.89 -13.49 -9.20
CA ALA A 9 -33.12 -14.71 -9.41
C ALA A 9 -32.94 -15.45 -8.08
N PRO A 10 -33.05 -16.79 -8.05
CA PRO A 10 -32.89 -17.54 -6.81
C PRO A 10 -31.44 -17.39 -6.32
N LEU A 11 -31.29 -16.96 -5.08
CA LEU A 11 -30.04 -17.00 -4.34
C LEU A 11 -29.55 -18.46 -4.35
N ARG A 12 -28.51 -18.74 -5.14
CA ARG A 12 -27.82 -20.03 -5.13
C ARG A 12 -27.23 -20.20 -3.73
N TRP A 13 -27.78 -21.14 -2.96
CA TRP A 13 -27.23 -21.55 -1.68
C TRP A 13 -25.77 -21.99 -1.91
N VAL A 14 -24.82 -21.25 -1.35
CA VAL A 14 -23.40 -21.62 -1.37
C VAL A 14 -23.21 -22.54 -0.18
N GLY A 15 -22.87 -23.80 -0.46
CA GLY A 15 -22.67 -24.80 0.59
C GLY A 15 -21.53 -24.46 1.55
N PRO A 16 -21.46 -25.13 2.72
CA PRO A 16 -20.39 -24.95 3.71
C PRO A 16 -18.97 -25.16 3.14
N GLU A 17 -18.87 -25.79 1.97
CA GLU A 17 -17.62 -26.00 1.23
C GLU A 17 -16.92 -24.70 0.81
N ALA A 18 -17.64 -23.58 0.65
CA ALA A 18 -17.01 -22.28 0.33
C ALA A 18 -16.32 -21.64 1.55
N ASP A 19 -16.79 -21.96 2.76
CA ASP A 19 -16.19 -21.51 4.01
C ASP A 19 -14.95 -22.36 4.32
N ASP A 20 -15.08 -23.70 4.17
CA ASP A 20 -13.97 -24.65 4.31
C ASP A 20 -12.84 -24.38 3.32
N THR A 21 -13.14 -23.98 2.08
CA THR A 21 -12.10 -23.65 1.09
C THR A 21 -11.42 -22.32 1.39
N MET A 22 -12.13 -21.31 1.90
CA MET A 22 -11.49 -20.09 2.39
C MET A 22 -10.57 -20.39 3.58
N GLU A 23 -11.04 -21.19 4.54
CA GLU A 23 -10.26 -21.57 5.72
C GLU A 23 -9.01 -22.38 5.35
N ASP A 24 -9.13 -23.30 4.38
CA ASP A 24 -8.02 -24.15 3.91
C ASP A 24 -7.00 -23.36 3.05
N ILE A 25 -7.44 -22.38 2.25
CA ILE A 25 -6.52 -21.49 1.50
C ILE A 25 -5.75 -20.57 2.48
N MET A 26 -6.41 -20.08 3.53
CA MET A 26 -5.75 -19.29 4.58
C MET A 26 -4.76 -20.12 5.42
N LYS A 27 -5.03 -21.41 5.64
CA LYS A 27 -4.13 -22.35 6.34
C LYS A 27 -2.95 -22.85 5.47
N LYS A 28 -3.10 -22.92 4.14
CA LYS A 28 -2.08 -23.52 3.25
C LYS A 28 -1.17 -22.52 2.51
N GLY A 29 -1.45 -21.22 2.55
CA GLY A 29 -1.00 -20.32 1.48
C GLY A 29 0.17 -19.35 1.72
N MET A 30 0.48 -18.93 2.95
CA MET A 30 1.38 -17.79 3.16
C MET A 30 2.37 -18.06 4.31
N ASN A 31 3.66 -17.78 4.06
CA ASN A 31 4.75 -17.95 5.04
C ASN A 31 4.85 -16.66 5.88
N PRO A 32 4.47 -16.67 7.17
CA PRO A 32 4.45 -15.47 8.01
C PRO A 32 5.80 -14.76 8.10
N GLU A 33 6.90 -15.51 8.18
CA GLU A 33 8.26 -14.96 8.21
C GLU A 33 8.61 -14.23 6.91
N ALA A 34 8.20 -14.76 5.75
CA ALA A 34 8.43 -14.10 4.47
C ALA A 34 7.61 -12.79 4.35
N VAL A 35 6.40 -12.77 4.92
CA VAL A 35 5.54 -11.58 4.95
C VAL A 35 6.12 -10.50 5.87
N ASP A 36 6.67 -10.88 7.02
CA ASP A 36 7.34 -9.94 7.94
C ASP A 36 8.61 -9.35 7.31
N GLN A 37 9.38 -10.16 6.57
CA GLN A 37 10.53 -9.68 5.79
C GLN A 37 10.07 -8.69 4.70
N MET A 38 8.98 -9.00 4.00
CA MET A 38 8.40 -8.10 3.00
C MET A 38 7.93 -6.78 3.61
N ALA A 39 7.27 -6.81 4.78
CA ALA A 39 6.85 -5.61 5.50
C ALA A 39 8.03 -4.71 5.89
N THR A 40 9.14 -5.33 6.31
CA THR A 40 10.40 -4.64 6.57
C THR A 40 10.93 -3.97 5.30
N ALA A 41 11.04 -4.72 4.20
CA ALA A 41 11.50 -4.19 2.92
C ALA A 41 10.62 -3.06 2.36
N MET A 42 9.31 -3.09 2.61
CA MET A 42 8.39 -1.99 2.25
C MET A 42 8.72 -0.71 3.02
N THR A 43 8.95 -0.84 4.33
CA THR A 43 9.33 0.30 5.19
C THR A 43 10.65 0.91 4.71
N GLU A 44 11.67 0.07 4.51
CA GLU A 44 12.99 0.47 4.00
C GLU A 44 12.92 1.14 2.61
N SER A 45 12.05 0.64 1.74
CA SER A 45 11.82 1.23 0.41
C SER A 45 11.23 2.63 0.52
N GLY A 46 10.25 2.84 1.43
CA GLY A 46 9.70 4.16 1.72
C GLY A 46 10.78 5.14 2.19
N GLU A 47 11.61 4.72 3.16
CA GLU A 47 12.72 5.53 3.64
C GLU A 47 13.75 5.84 2.54
N THR A 48 14.02 4.87 1.66
CA THR A 48 14.90 5.06 0.51
C THR A 48 14.37 6.15 -0.42
N VAL A 49 13.06 6.15 -0.72
CA VAL A 49 12.44 7.19 -1.56
C VAL A 49 12.59 8.57 -0.92
N ARG A 50 12.33 8.69 0.40
CA ARG A 50 12.53 9.94 1.14
C ARG A 50 13.98 10.41 1.07
N ASN A 51 14.94 9.51 1.31
CA ASN A 51 16.36 9.85 1.25
C ASN A 51 16.81 10.29 -0.14
N LEU A 52 16.29 9.68 -1.21
CA LEU A 52 16.58 10.07 -2.59
C LEU A 52 16.00 11.45 -2.93
N PHE A 53 14.79 11.73 -2.46
CA PHE A 53 14.19 13.05 -2.60
C PHE A 53 15.03 14.13 -1.91
N GLU A 54 15.39 13.95 -0.64
CA GLU A 54 16.18 14.93 0.13
C GLU A 54 17.57 15.19 -0.50
N GLN A 55 18.24 14.13 -0.97
CA GLN A 55 19.51 14.26 -1.69
C GLN A 55 19.35 15.05 -2.99
N THR A 56 18.25 14.83 -3.71
CA THR A 56 17.98 15.53 -4.98
C THR A 56 17.56 16.97 -4.73
N ALA A 57 16.69 17.22 -3.77
CA ALA A 57 16.26 18.56 -3.35
C ALA A 57 17.46 19.41 -2.95
N SER A 58 18.36 18.86 -2.12
CA SER A 58 19.61 19.54 -1.72
C SER A 58 20.49 19.91 -2.93
N ARG A 59 20.56 19.05 -3.95
CA ARG A 59 21.31 19.34 -5.18
C ARG A 59 20.62 20.40 -6.04
N VAL A 60 19.29 20.37 -6.13
CA VAL A 60 18.49 21.37 -6.86
C VAL A 60 18.62 22.75 -6.21
N GLU A 61 18.52 22.82 -4.88
CA GLU A 61 18.66 24.04 -4.10
C GLU A 61 20.09 24.61 -4.16
N GLY A 62 21.09 23.73 -4.10
CA GLY A 62 22.51 24.10 -4.12
C GLY A 62 23.12 24.30 -5.51
N PHE A 63 22.37 24.07 -6.59
CA PHE A 63 22.86 24.27 -7.94
C PHE A 63 22.99 25.77 -8.24
N ASP A 64 24.19 26.17 -8.68
CA ASP A 64 24.50 27.55 -9.08
C ASP A 64 23.94 27.84 -10.47
N TRP A 65 22.62 27.93 -10.56
CA TRP A 65 21.92 28.52 -11.69
C TRP A 65 21.27 29.84 -11.26
N THR A 66 21.24 30.79 -12.17
CA THR A 66 20.65 32.10 -11.95
C THR A 66 19.64 32.38 -13.05
N GLY A 67 18.46 32.88 -12.67
CA GLY A 67 17.34 33.11 -13.59
C GLY A 67 16.05 33.33 -12.83
N GLU A 68 15.10 34.04 -13.43
CA GLU A 68 13.78 34.35 -12.84
C GLU A 68 13.03 33.08 -12.40
N ASP A 69 13.26 31.98 -13.13
CA ASP A 69 12.57 30.71 -12.92
C ASP A 69 13.13 29.85 -11.77
N ARG A 70 14.31 30.18 -11.24
CA ARG A 70 14.96 29.36 -10.21
C ARG A 70 14.05 29.17 -9.00
N ASP A 71 13.61 30.27 -8.40
CA ASP A 71 12.90 30.22 -7.12
C ASP A 71 11.54 29.55 -7.29
N ARG A 72 10.89 29.76 -8.45
CA ARG A 72 9.66 29.07 -8.84
C ARG A 72 9.89 27.55 -8.95
N TYR A 73 10.90 27.12 -9.70
CA TYR A 73 11.19 25.69 -9.88
C TYR A 73 11.56 25.01 -8.56
N VAL A 74 12.42 25.64 -7.75
CA VAL A 74 12.82 25.10 -6.44
C VAL A 74 11.60 24.90 -5.53
N SER A 75 10.68 25.88 -5.50
CA SER A 75 9.41 25.75 -4.74
C SER A 75 8.54 24.63 -5.29
N GLU A 76 8.28 24.61 -6.60
CA GLU A 76 7.43 23.59 -7.24
C GLU A 76 7.99 22.18 -7.06
N PHE A 77 9.32 22.03 -7.15
CA PHE A 77 10.01 20.77 -6.89
C PHE A 77 9.78 20.32 -5.45
N ARG A 78 10.02 21.21 -4.47
CA ARG A 78 9.93 20.87 -3.05
C ARG A 78 8.50 20.57 -2.64
N ASP A 79 7.55 21.39 -3.06
CA ASP A 79 6.14 21.26 -2.67
C ASP A 79 5.48 20.08 -3.39
N GLY A 80 5.66 19.98 -4.71
CA GLY A 80 5.03 18.95 -5.53
C GLY A 80 5.63 17.56 -5.30
N LEU A 81 6.94 17.41 -5.52
CA LEU A 81 7.59 16.10 -5.35
C LEU A 81 7.76 15.72 -3.88
N GLY A 82 7.88 16.69 -2.97
CA GLY A 82 7.88 16.41 -1.54
C GLY A 82 6.55 15.81 -1.08
N ALA A 83 5.42 16.40 -1.48
CA ALA A 83 4.10 15.86 -1.15
C ALA A 83 3.87 14.45 -1.73
N LEU A 84 4.37 14.16 -2.93
CA LEU A 84 4.29 12.81 -3.52
C LEU A 84 5.20 11.82 -2.80
N THR A 85 6.39 12.26 -2.38
CA THR A 85 7.34 11.45 -1.59
C THR A 85 6.72 11.02 -0.27
N GLU A 86 6.13 11.96 0.48
CA GLU A 86 5.46 11.67 1.75
C GLU A 86 4.26 10.73 1.57
N GLN A 87 3.52 10.86 0.46
CA GLN A 87 2.45 9.91 0.13
C GLN A 87 3.00 8.49 -0.08
N VAL A 88 4.10 8.32 -0.80
CA VAL A 88 4.72 7.00 -1.01
C VAL A 88 5.18 6.40 0.31
N VAL A 89 5.86 7.18 1.16
CA VAL A 89 6.31 6.76 2.50
C VAL A 89 5.13 6.29 3.34
N SER A 90 4.07 7.10 3.40
CA SER A 90 2.85 6.78 4.15
C SER A 90 2.21 5.48 3.66
N ARG A 91 2.03 5.30 2.35
CA ARG A 91 1.42 4.09 1.77
C ARG A 91 2.28 2.85 1.98
N ALA A 92 3.60 2.98 1.92
CA ALA A 92 4.52 1.88 2.20
C ALA A 92 4.41 1.43 3.66
N GLY A 93 4.31 2.38 4.60
CA GLY A 93 4.06 2.09 6.01
C GLY A 93 2.71 1.40 6.26
N GLU A 94 1.63 1.93 5.68
CA GLU A 94 0.29 1.31 5.77
C GLU A 94 0.28 -0.13 5.24
N LEU A 95 0.97 -0.38 4.12
CA LEU A 95 1.05 -1.71 3.54
C LEU A 95 1.88 -2.68 4.40
N ALA A 96 2.98 -2.19 4.98
CA ALA A 96 3.81 -2.96 5.91
C ALA A 96 3.02 -3.35 7.18
N GLU A 97 2.26 -2.44 7.77
CA GLU A 97 1.42 -2.72 8.93
C GLU A 97 0.34 -3.77 8.61
N ARG A 98 -0.32 -3.65 7.45
CA ARG A 98 -1.29 -4.65 6.99
C ARG A 98 -0.64 -6.02 6.77
N ALA A 99 0.57 -6.06 6.21
CA ALA A 99 1.31 -7.29 6.02
C ALA A 99 1.62 -7.98 7.36
N ARG A 100 2.12 -7.22 8.36
CA ARG A 100 2.38 -7.73 9.72
C ARG A 100 1.12 -8.25 10.40
N ALA A 101 0.01 -7.51 10.30
CA ALA A 101 -1.27 -7.94 10.85
C ALA A 101 -1.75 -9.26 10.22
N ASN A 102 -1.59 -9.41 8.90
CA ASN A 102 -1.93 -10.64 8.19
C ASN A 102 -1.05 -11.83 8.60
N ALA A 103 0.26 -11.61 8.76
CA ALA A 103 1.20 -12.64 9.22
C ALA A 103 0.84 -13.10 10.64
N GLN A 104 0.50 -12.18 11.54
CA GLN A 104 0.08 -12.49 12.90
C GLN A 104 -1.24 -13.28 12.94
N ALA A 105 -2.23 -12.89 12.13
CA ALA A 105 -3.49 -13.60 12.02
C ALA A 105 -3.29 -15.06 11.57
N GLN A 106 -2.37 -15.30 10.63
CA GLN A 106 -2.05 -16.66 10.17
C GLN A 106 -1.34 -17.51 11.22
N ARG A 107 -0.42 -16.92 11.99
CA ARG A 107 0.21 -17.61 13.13
C ARG A 107 -0.84 -18.09 14.13
N GLY A 108 -1.83 -17.26 14.43
CA GLY A 108 -2.93 -17.60 15.35
C GLY A 108 -3.94 -18.59 14.77
N ALA A 109 -4.13 -18.64 13.45
CA ALA A 109 -5.01 -19.62 12.79
C ALA A 109 -4.35 -20.98 12.56
N SER A 110 -3.01 -21.03 12.57
CA SER A 110 -2.20 -22.25 12.36
C SER A 110 -1.80 -22.95 13.67
N SER A 111 -2.09 -22.34 14.82
CA SER A 111 -1.90 -22.89 16.17
C SER A 111 -3.17 -23.50 16.73
#